data_AF-A0A5N3USK7-F1
#
_entry.id   AF-A0A5N3USK7-F1
#
_cell.length_a   1.000
_cell.length_b   1.000
_cell.length_c   1.000
_cell.angle_alpha   90.00
_cell.angle_beta   90.00
_cell.angle_gamma   90.00
#
_symmetry.space_group_name_H-M   'P 1'
#
loop_
_entity.id
_entity.type
_entity.pdbx_description
1 polymer ?
#
loop_
_entity_poly.entity_id
_entity_poly.type
_entity_poly.pdbx_seq_one_letter_code
_entity_poly.pdbx_strand_id
1 'polypeptide(L)'
;MKVKEESEKVGLKLNIQKTKIMASCPITLWEIDGETIDGETVETVADFIFLGSKITADGDCSHEIKRRLLLGRKVMTNLDSILKSRNITLPTKVRLVKAMVFPVVMYVCESWI
;
A
#
# COMPACT_ATOMS: atom_id res chain seq x y z
N MET A 1 12.25 -2.42 -23.15
CA MET A 1 11.34 -2.92 -22.09
C MET A 1 9.97 -3.12 -22.72
N LYS A 2 9.44 -4.36 -22.74
CA LYS A 2 8.21 -4.70 -23.47
C LYS A 2 7.02 -3.79 -23.13
N VAL A 3 6.84 -3.46 -21.85
CA VAL A 3 5.74 -2.56 -21.40
C VAL A 3 5.82 -1.19 -22.05
N LYS A 4 7.03 -0.63 -22.21
CA LYS A 4 7.25 0.66 -22.89
C LYS A 4 6.89 0.58 -24.37
N GLU A 5 7.45 -0.42 -25.07
CA GLU A 5 7.23 -0.63 -26.51
C GLU A 5 5.73 -0.82 -26.83
N GLU A 6 5.01 -1.62 -26.04
CA GLU A 6 3.56 -1.81 -26.24
C GLU A 6 2.75 -0.55 -25.86
N SER A 7 3.18 0.21 -24.86
CA SER A 7 2.53 1.48 -24.49
C SER A 7 2.66 2.53 -25.60
N GLU A 8 3.84 2.63 -26.21
CA GLU A 8 4.10 3.59 -27.30
C GLU A 8 3.24 3.30 -28.53
N LYS A 9 2.98 2.02 -28.84
CA LYS A 9 2.09 1.62 -29.96
C LYS A 9 0.66 2.14 -29.81
N VAL A 10 0.19 2.32 -28.58
CA VAL A 10 -1.14 2.87 -28.27
C VAL A 10 -1.09 4.36 -27.91
N GLY A 11 0.04 5.03 -28.16
CA GLY A 11 0.21 6.47 -27.92
C GLY A 11 0.43 6.86 -26.46
N LEU A 12 0.76 5.91 -25.59
CA LEU A 12 1.06 6.16 -24.18
C LEU A 12 2.56 6.29 -23.95
N LYS A 13 2.95 7.22 -23.06
CA LYS A 13 4.33 7.42 -22.63
C LYS A 13 4.51 7.01 -21.17
N LEU A 14 5.55 6.24 -20.89
CA LEU A 14 5.90 5.80 -19.54
C LEU A 14 6.52 6.95 -18.74
N ASN A 15 6.01 7.19 -17.52
CA ASN A 15 6.61 8.15 -16.60
C ASN A 15 7.66 7.43 -15.76
N ILE A 16 8.94 7.58 -16.14
CA ILE A 16 10.06 6.86 -15.54
C ILE A 16 10.22 7.21 -14.06
N GLN A 17 10.04 8.48 -13.68
CA GLN A 17 10.15 8.92 -12.28
C GLN A 17 9.11 8.28 -11.34
N LYS A 18 7.89 8.05 -11.85
CA LYS A 18 6.80 7.40 -11.09
C LYS A 18 6.83 5.88 -11.16
N THR A 19 7.51 5.32 -12.15
CA THR A 19 7.62 3.86 -12.33
C THR A 19 8.68 3.31 -11.40
N LYS A 20 8.36 2.19 -10.75
CA LYS A 20 9.29 1.41 -9.92
C LYS A 20 9.29 -0.03 -10.39
N ILE A 21 10.44 -0.69 -10.35
CA ILE A 21 10.58 -2.11 -10.65
C ILE A 21 10.67 -2.86 -9.32
N MET A 22 9.88 -3.91 -9.17
CA MET A 22 9.93 -4.79 -8.01
C MET A 22 9.93 -6.22 -8.51
N ALA A 23 10.89 -7.02 -8.05
CA ALA A 23 10.98 -8.44 -8.37
C ALA A 23 10.38 -9.26 -7.23
N SER A 24 9.55 -10.25 -7.55
CA SER A 24 8.95 -11.18 -6.59
C SER A 24 9.81 -12.44 -6.36
N CYS A 25 11.13 -12.31 -6.45
CA CYS A 25 12.09 -13.42 -6.34
C CYS A 25 13.15 -13.11 -5.28
N PRO A 26 13.90 -14.12 -4.78
CA PRO A 26 14.98 -13.89 -3.83
C PRO A 26 15.95 -12.84 -4.37
N ILE A 27 16.16 -11.79 -3.56
CA ILE A 27 16.98 -10.60 -3.89
C ILE A 27 18.40 -11.00 -4.34
N THR A 28 18.87 -12.18 -3.94
CA THR A 28 20.18 -12.74 -4.31
C THR A 28 20.35 -13.04 -5.81
N LEU A 29 19.27 -13.09 -6.60
CA LEU A 29 19.34 -13.44 -8.02
C LEU A 29 19.38 -12.22 -8.95
N TRP A 30 19.14 -11.01 -8.45
CA TRP A 30 19.14 -9.77 -9.23
C TRP A 30 20.20 -8.84 -8.67
N GLU A 31 21.29 -8.61 -9.41
CA GLU A 31 22.11 -7.43 -9.18
C GLU A 31 21.19 -6.20 -9.38
N ILE A 32 21.14 -5.33 -8.37
CA ILE A 32 20.35 -4.09 -8.37
C ILE A 32 21.04 -3.05 -9.26
N ASP A 33 21.45 -3.45 -10.47
CA ASP A 33 21.87 -2.50 -11.48
C ASP A 33 20.57 -2.06 -12.16
N GLY A 34 20.05 -0.91 -11.70
CA GLY A 34 18.75 -0.39 -12.12
C GLY A 34 18.62 -0.41 -13.65
N GLU A 35 17.47 -0.89 -14.14
CA GLU A 35 17.25 -1.01 -15.58
C GLU A 35 17.19 0.40 -16.18
N THR A 36 18.08 0.69 -17.14
CA THR A 36 18.13 2.00 -17.80
C THR A 36 17.19 2.01 -19.00
N ILE A 37 16.24 2.92 -19.01
CA ILE A 37 15.28 3.15 -20.08
C ILE A 37 15.50 4.54 -20.65
N ASP A 38 15.82 4.65 -21.94
CA ASP A 38 16.09 5.93 -22.64
C ASP A 38 17.15 6.82 -21.94
N GLY A 39 18.12 6.22 -21.24
CA GLY A 39 19.14 6.94 -20.50
C GLY A 39 18.74 7.37 -19.07
N GLU A 40 17.52 7.06 -18.63
CA GLU A 40 17.07 7.25 -17.24
C GLU A 40 17.00 5.89 -16.52
N THR A 41 17.55 5.82 -15.30
CA THR A 41 17.50 4.61 -14.47
C THR A 41 16.14 4.49 -13.78
N VAL A 42 15.43 3.39 -13.99
CA VAL A 42 14.21 3.09 -13.23
C VAL A 42 14.61 2.58 -11.85
N GLU A 43 13.99 3.14 -10.81
CA GLU A 43 14.28 2.73 -9.43
C GLU A 43 13.72 1.33 -9.15
N THR A 44 14.60 0.43 -8.70
CA THR A 44 14.23 -0.89 -8.19
C THR A 44 13.97 -0.79 -6.69
N VAL A 45 12.83 -1.31 -6.23
CA VAL A 45 12.38 -1.22 -4.84
C VAL A 45 12.09 -2.59 -4.24
N ALA A 46 12.39 -2.75 -2.95
CA ALA A 46 12.07 -3.96 -2.19
C ALA A 46 10.64 -3.92 -1.60
N ASP A 47 10.08 -2.72 -1.44
CA ASP A 47 8.70 -2.52 -1.06
C ASP A 47 8.08 -1.32 -1.78
N PHE A 48 6.76 -1.32 -1.93
CA PHE A 48 6.03 -0.22 -2.57
C PHE A 48 4.60 -0.12 -2.05
N ILE A 49 4.06 1.10 -1.98
CA ILE A 49 2.64 1.31 -1.68
C ILE A 49 1.85 1.29 -2.98
N PHE A 50 1.29 0.14 -3.32
CA PHE A 50 0.43 -0.02 -4.50
C PHE A 50 -1.04 0.03 -4.08
N LEU A 51 -1.82 0.94 -4.68
CA LEU A 51 -3.25 1.14 -4.38
C LEU A 51 -3.55 1.32 -2.87
N GLY A 52 -2.60 1.90 -2.13
CA GLY A 52 -2.72 2.14 -0.69
C GLY A 52 -2.22 1.00 0.21
N SER A 53 -1.93 -0.18 -0.34
CA SER A 53 -1.36 -1.33 0.37
C SER A 53 0.14 -1.44 0.17
N LYS A 54 0.86 -1.69 1.26
CA LYS A 54 2.28 -2.02 1.19
C LYS A 54 2.45 -3.44 0.67
N ILE A 55 3.17 -3.57 -0.44
CA ILE A 55 3.60 -4.85 -1.00
C ILE A 55 5.10 -4.93 -0.81
N THR A 56 5.59 -6.09 -0.39
CA THR A 56 7.01 -6.38 -0.22
C THR A 56 7.44 -7.47 -1.20
N ALA A 57 8.69 -7.43 -1.65
CA ALA A 57 9.25 -8.37 -2.61
C ALA A 57 9.23 -9.83 -2.12
N ASP A 58 9.30 -10.03 -0.80
CA ASP A 58 9.23 -11.34 -0.13
C ASP A 58 7.78 -11.84 0.11
N GLY A 59 6.78 -11.00 -0.19
CA GLY A 59 5.37 -11.32 0.03
C GLY A 59 4.90 -11.25 1.48
N ASP A 60 5.73 -10.80 2.44
CA ASP A 60 5.32 -10.71 3.84
C ASP A 60 4.29 -9.60 4.11
N CYS A 61 3.02 -10.00 4.21
CA CYS A 61 1.92 -9.10 4.54
C CYS A 61 1.95 -8.58 5.99
N SER A 62 2.80 -9.12 6.89
CA SER A 62 2.84 -8.72 8.30
C SER A 62 3.14 -7.23 8.47
N HIS A 63 3.96 -6.66 7.59
CA HIS A 63 4.31 -5.24 7.59
C HIS A 63 3.11 -4.35 7.25
N GLU A 64 2.30 -4.74 6.27
CA GLU A 64 1.08 -4.00 5.90
C GLU A 64 0.00 -4.14 6.97
N ILE A 65 -0.20 -5.34 7.52
CA ILE A 65 -1.15 -5.57 8.62
C ILE A 65 -0.80 -4.68 9.81
N LYS A 66 0.48 -4.65 10.23
CA LYS A 66 0.96 -3.76 11.30
C LYS A 66 0.69 -2.29 10.97
N ARG A 67 0.96 -1.85 9.74
CA ARG A 67 0.69 -0.48 9.28
C ARG A 67 -0.80 -0.13 9.37
N ARG A 68 -1.69 -1.02 8.91
CA ARG A 68 -3.16 -0.84 8.96
C ARG A 68 -3.69 -0.78 10.38
N LEU A 69 -3.15 -1.62 11.28
CA LEU A 69 -3.48 -1.57 12.71
C LEU A 69 -3.06 -0.24 13.35
N LEU A 70 -1.88 0.30 13.01
CA LEU A 70 -1.45 1.62 13.49
C LEU A 70 -2.35 2.74 12.96
N LEU A 71 -2.78 2.68 11.70
CA LEU A 71 -3.75 3.62 11.14
C LEU A 71 -5.10 3.52 11.84
N GLY A 72 -5.61 2.31 12.06
CA GLY A 72 -6.85 2.07 12.82
C GLY A 72 -6.75 2.61 14.25
N ARG A 73 -5.61 2.41 14.93
CA ARG A 73 -5.34 2.97 16.26
C ARG A 73 -5.39 4.49 16.26
N LYS A 74 -4.83 5.14 15.23
CA LYS A 74 -4.89 6.61 15.08
C LYS A 74 -6.33 7.11 14.95
N VAL A 75 -7.17 6.41 14.18
CA VAL A 75 -8.60 6.76 14.08
C VAL A 75 -9.31 6.56 15.42
N MET A 76 -9.02 5.46 16.14
CA MET A 76 -9.56 5.23 17.48
C MET A 76 -9.19 6.35 18.45
N THR A 77 -7.93 6.82 18.45
CA THR A 77 -7.51 7.94 19.30
C THR A 77 -8.20 9.26 18.93
N ASN A 78 -8.49 9.49 17.64
CA ASN A 78 -9.24 10.66 17.21
C ASN A 78 -10.71 10.62 17.69
N LEU A 79 -11.26 9.43 17.91
CA LEU A 79 -12.63 9.21 18.40
C LEU A 79 -12.72 9.10 19.93
N ASP A 80 -11.60 9.21 20.66
CA ASP A 80 -11.51 8.89 22.08
C ASP A 80 -12.54 9.65 22.95
N SER A 81 -12.70 10.95 22.73
CA SER A 81 -13.66 11.78 23.46
C SER A 81 -15.12 11.35 23.23
N ILE A 82 -15.46 11.00 21.99
CA ILE A 82 -16.79 10.52 21.58
C ILE A 82 -17.07 9.15 22.21
N LEU A 83 -16.08 8.24 22.16
CA LEU A 83 -16.20 6.90 22.72
C LEU A 83 -16.30 6.92 24.25
N LYS A 84 -15.66 7.89 24.92
CA LYS A 84 -15.74 8.09 26.38
C LYS A 84 -16.98 8.87 26.84
N SER A 85 -17.66 9.59 25.96
CA SER A 85 -18.83 10.41 26.31
C SER A 85 -19.99 9.57 26.87
N ARG A 86 -20.53 9.93 28.03
CA ARG A 86 -21.72 9.28 28.61
C ARG A 86 -23.03 9.65 27.90
N ASN A 87 -23.03 10.77 27.17
CA ASN A 87 -24.22 11.29 26.47
C ASN A 87 -24.50 10.53 25.17
N ILE A 88 -23.60 9.65 24.74
CA ILE A 88 -23.73 8.90 23.48
C ILE A 88 -24.01 7.44 23.82
N THR A 89 -25.07 6.91 23.23
CA THR A 89 -25.49 5.53 23.45
C THR A 89 -24.48 4.53 22.88
N LEU A 90 -24.36 3.37 23.52
CA LEU A 90 -23.45 2.31 23.08
C LEU A 90 -23.69 1.85 21.62
N PRO A 91 -24.94 1.66 21.14
CA PRO A 91 -25.18 1.26 19.75
C PRO A 91 -24.61 2.25 18.73
N THR A 92 -24.71 3.56 19.01
CA THR A 92 -24.16 4.61 18.15
C THR A 92 -22.63 4.56 18.14
N LYS A 93 -21.99 4.36 19.29
CA LYS A 93 -20.52 4.20 19.37
C LYS A 93 -20.03 2.99 18.58
N VAL A 94 -20.72 1.85 18.70
CA VAL A 94 -20.42 0.64 17.92
C VAL A 94 -20.55 0.91 16.42
N ARG A 95 -21.62 1.58 16.00
CA ARG A 95 -21.82 1.96 14.59
C ARG A 95 -20.70 2.87 14.09
N LEU A 96 -20.25 3.82 14.92
CA LEU A 96 -19.15 4.73 14.59
C LEU A 96 -17.84 3.98 14.36
N VAL A 97 -17.46 3.08 15.28
CA VAL A 97 -16.25 2.26 15.14
C VAL A 97 -16.32 1.39 13.87
N LYS A 98 -17.46 0.73 13.63
CA LYS A 98 -17.66 -0.08 12.42
C LYS A 98 -17.60 0.75 11.13
N ALA A 99 -18.05 1.99 11.15
CA ALA A 99 -18.07 2.85 9.97
C ALA A 99 -16.72 3.54 9.70
N MET A 100 -15.94 3.85 10.74
CA MET A 100 -14.75 4.70 10.60
C MET A 100 -13.43 3.96 10.80
N VAL A 101 -13.41 2.92 11.64
CA VAL A 101 -12.17 2.24 12.05
C VAL A 101 -11.99 0.95 11.24
N PHE A 102 -13.05 0.16 11.11
CA PHE A 102 -13.00 -1.12 10.41
C PHE A 102 -12.59 -0.98 8.94
N PRO A 103 -13.10 0.00 8.16
CA PRO A 103 -12.64 0.18 6.78
C PRO A 103 -11.15 0.52 6.71
N VAL A 104 -10.61 1.30 7.64
CA VAL A 104 -9.19 1.66 7.64
C VAL A 104 -8.29 0.44 7.89
N VAL A 105 -8.71 -0.44 8.79
CA VAL A 105 -7.97 -1.66 9.14
C VAL A 105 -8.10 -2.73 8.05
N MET A 106 -9.29 -2.92 7.48
CA MET A 106 -9.58 -4.02 6.55
C MET A 106 -9.42 -3.65 5.07
N TYR A 107 -9.13 -2.40 4.74
CA TYR A 107 -9.01 -2.00 3.34
C TYR A 107 -7.89 -2.79 2.64
N VAL A 108 -8.27 -3.46 1.55
CA VAL A 108 -7.41 -4.30 0.71
C VAL A 108 -6.81 -5.48 1.50
N CYS A 109 -7.54 -5.99 2.50
CA CYS A 109 -7.18 -7.24 3.17
C CYS A 109 -7.19 -8.45 2.25
N GLU A 110 -7.92 -8.37 1.12
CA GLU A 110 -7.92 -9.38 0.06
C GLU A 110 -6.55 -9.57 -0.60
N SER A 111 -5.64 -8.58 -0.49
CA SER A 111 -4.28 -8.68 -1.03
C SER A 111 -3.26 -9.21 -0.01
N TRP A 112 -3.68 -9.56 1.20
CA TRP A 112 -2.80 -10.14 2.20
C TRP A 112 -2.63 -11.63 1.89
N ILE A 113 -1.46 -11.97 1.33
CA ILE A 113 -1.04 -13.33 0.99
C ILE A 113 -0.37 -13.97 2.21
#